data_AF-A0A1R4KZG2-F1
#
_entry.id   AF-A0A1R4KZG2-F1
#
_cell.length_a   1.000
_cell.length_b   1.000
_cell.length_c   1.000
_cell.angle_alpha   90.00
_cell.angle_beta   90.00
_cell.angle_gamma   90.00
#
_symmetry.space_group_name_H-M   'P 1'
#
loop_
_entity.id
_entity.type
_entity.pdbx_description
1 polymer ?
#
loop_
_entity_poly.entity_id
_entity_poly.type
_entity_poly.pdbx_seq_one_letter_code
_entity_poly.pdbx_strand_id
1 'polypeptide(L)'
;MVPLIDFNGYIEMRKIIIICLCIVGLGLYLPVNAQRVAAVVERDSLSKPYHPEADAQADIDNLIQKAGVQGKNIIMQAGGNWCIWCLRFNNYIQGDPDVATLLEDNFLYYHLNFSKENKNEEVFKKYAPEGSKLGYPFFIVMNQKGEVLEVHDSGSLEDGKGYAKQKVLSFFGKHIPKGE
;
A
#
# COMPACT_ATOMS: atom_id res chain seq x y z
N MET A 1 41.93 -67.79 10.15
CA MET A 1 42.30 -67.12 8.89
C MET A 1 41.25 -66.07 8.61
N VAL A 2 41.46 -64.85 9.11
CA VAL A 2 40.53 -63.71 9.00
C VAL A 2 41.16 -62.73 8.03
N PRO A 3 40.45 -62.24 7.00
CA PRO A 3 41.05 -61.35 6.02
C PRO A 3 41.29 -59.97 6.63
N LEU A 4 42.49 -59.44 6.39
CA LEU A 4 42.88 -58.06 6.69
C LEU A 4 41.97 -57.12 5.89
N ILE A 5 41.15 -56.36 6.61
CA ILE A 5 40.37 -55.27 6.04
C ILE A 5 41.35 -54.14 5.74
N ASP A 6 41.49 -53.83 4.46
CA ASP A 6 42.43 -52.86 3.92
C ASP A 6 42.04 -51.44 4.36
N PHE A 7 42.77 -50.90 5.35
CA PHE A 7 42.49 -49.60 5.99
C PHE A 7 42.59 -48.40 5.03
N ASN A 8 43.20 -48.59 3.86
CA ASN A 8 43.47 -47.54 2.89
C ASN A 8 42.24 -47.11 2.07
N GLY A 9 41.22 -47.99 1.93
CA GLY A 9 39.97 -47.66 1.22
C GLY A 9 38.99 -46.79 2.02
N TYR A 10 39.08 -46.81 3.35
CA TYR A 10 38.15 -46.08 4.23
C TYR A 10 38.50 -44.59 4.40
N ILE A 11 39.76 -44.22 4.16
CA ILE A 11 40.28 -42.84 4.29
C ILE A 11 39.90 -41.99 3.06
N GLU A 12 39.93 -42.57 1.85
CA GLU A 12 39.59 -41.85 0.61
C GLU A 12 38.07 -41.58 0.48
N MET A 13 37.21 -42.46 1.02
CA MET A 13 35.75 -42.25 1.03
C MET A 13 35.33 -41.08 1.94
N ARG A 14 36.02 -40.86 3.07
CA ARG A 14 35.74 -39.72 3.99
C ARG A 14 36.18 -38.38 3.43
N LYS A 15 37.22 -38.33 2.59
CA LYS A 15 37.63 -37.09 1.90
C LYS A 15 36.58 -36.66 0.87
N ILE A 16 36.00 -37.61 0.14
CA ILE A 16 34.97 -37.34 -0.88
C ILE A 16 33.66 -36.84 -0.23
N ILE A 17 33.26 -37.38 0.93
CA ILE A 17 32.05 -36.93 1.63
C ILE A 17 32.22 -35.54 2.25
N ILE A 18 33.41 -35.18 2.74
CA ILE A 18 33.68 -33.85 3.32
C ILE A 18 33.77 -32.78 2.23
N ILE A 19 34.27 -33.10 1.03
CA ILE A 19 34.34 -32.16 -0.09
C ILE A 19 32.95 -31.87 -0.68
N CYS A 20 32.00 -32.81 -0.64
CA CYS A 20 30.62 -32.57 -1.08
C CYS A 20 29.79 -31.72 -0.09
N LEU A 21 30.15 -31.65 1.19
CA LEU A 21 29.44 -30.83 2.19
C LEU A 21 29.85 -29.35 2.17
N CYS A 22 30.98 -29.00 1.55
CA CYS A 22 31.40 -27.60 1.41
C CYS A 22 30.75 -26.89 0.21
N ILE A 23 30.13 -27.62 -0.73
CA ILE A 23 29.46 -27.02 -1.90
C ILE A 23 27.99 -26.65 -1.60
N VAL A 24 27.37 -27.27 -0.58
CA VAL A 24 25.99 -26.91 -0.15
C VAL A 24 25.96 -25.64 0.71
N GLY A 25 27.13 -25.17 1.17
CA GLY A 25 27.30 -23.98 2.01
C GLY A 25 27.57 -22.67 1.26
N LEU A 26 27.70 -22.69 -0.08
CA LEU A 26 27.54 -21.47 -0.88
C LEU A 26 26.04 -21.28 -1.13
N GLY A 27 25.35 -20.87 -0.06
CA GLY A 27 23.99 -20.38 -0.17
C GLY A 27 23.90 -19.38 -1.31
N LEU A 28 22.90 -19.58 -2.17
CA LEU A 28 22.41 -18.60 -3.13
C LEU A 28 22.11 -17.30 -2.39
N TYR A 29 23.12 -16.46 -2.16
CA TYR A 29 22.95 -15.07 -1.80
C TYR A 29 22.44 -14.37 -3.06
N LEU A 30 21.14 -14.49 -3.30
CA LEU A 30 20.46 -13.61 -4.24
C LEU A 30 20.67 -12.19 -3.70
N PRO A 31 21.24 -11.26 -4.49
CA PRO A 31 21.33 -9.88 -4.06
C PRO A 31 19.90 -9.37 -3.91
N VAL A 32 19.43 -9.23 -2.67
CA VAL A 32 18.22 -8.47 -2.40
C VAL A 32 18.50 -7.07 -2.91
N ASN A 33 17.71 -6.65 -3.91
CA ASN A 33 17.88 -5.36 -4.55
C ASN A 33 17.86 -4.25 -3.47
N ALA A 34 18.92 -3.45 -3.37
CA ALA A 34 19.04 -2.37 -2.39
C ALA A 34 17.83 -1.41 -2.41
N GLN A 35 17.21 -1.22 -3.59
CA GLN A 35 15.99 -0.43 -3.73
C GLN A 35 14.79 -1.05 -3.01
N ARG A 36 14.68 -2.38 -2.97
CA ARG A 36 13.63 -3.09 -2.23
C ARG A 36 13.84 -2.97 -0.72
N VAL A 37 15.09 -3.06 -0.26
CA VAL A 37 15.42 -2.85 1.15
C VAL A 37 15.06 -1.43 1.58
N ALA A 38 15.47 -0.42 0.79
CA ALA A 38 15.17 0.97 1.07
C ALA A 38 13.66 1.25 1.15
N ALA A 39 12.87 0.70 0.22
CA ALA A 39 11.41 0.87 0.24
C ALA A 39 10.73 0.21 1.44
N VAL A 40 11.23 -0.94 1.92
CA VAL A 40 10.71 -1.60 3.14
C VAL A 40 11.04 -0.77 4.38
N VAL A 41 12.30 -0.33 4.52
CA VAL A 41 12.74 0.51 5.65
C VAL A 41 11.94 1.81 5.70
N GLU A 42 11.78 2.50 4.57
CA GLU A 42 10.97 3.71 4.48
C GLU A 42 9.53 3.43 4.89
N ARG A 43 8.91 2.40 4.30
CA ARG A 43 7.52 2.02 4.60
C ARG A 43 7.33 1.81 6.10
N ASP A 44 8.26 1.14 6.77
CA ASP A 44 8.16 0.81 8.19
C ASP A 44 8.35 2.03 9.11
N SER A 45 8.99 3.10 8.61
CA SER A 45 9.08 4.39 9.31
C SER A 45 7.84 5.29 9.17
N LEU A 46 7.01 5.04 8.15
CA LEU A 46 5.80 5.83 7.88
C LEU A 46 4.60 5.35 8.70
N SER A 47 3.70 6.29 9.02
CA SER A 47 2.43 6.01 9.69
C SER A 47 1.62 4.94 8.95
N LYS A 48 0.83 4.16 9.69
CA LYS A 48 0.03 3.04 9.17
C LYS A 48 -1.47 3.34 9.29
N PRO A 49 -2.06 4.14 8.39
CA PRO A 49 -3.42 4.65 8.55
C PRO A 49 -4.53 3.67 8.15
N TYR A 50 -4.18 2.50 7.61
CA TYR A 50 -5.15 1.50 7.17
C TYR A 50 -5.48 0.50 8.28
N HIS A 51 -6.76 0.21 8.46
CA HIS A 51 -7.27 -0.64 9.54
C HIS A 51 -8.05 -1.84 8.94
N PRO A 52 -7.41 -3.00 8.71
CA PRO A 52 -8.08 -4.18 8.18
C PRO A 52 -9.22 -4.72 9.06
N GLU A 53 -9.16 -4.44 10.35
CA GLU A 53 -10.14 -4.80 11.37
C GLU A 53 -11.41 -3.94 11.35
N ALA A 54 -11.39 -2.79 10.67
CA ALA A 54 -12.52 -1.87 10.62
C ALA A 54 -13.69 -2.41 9.79
N ASP A 55 -14.91 -2.10 10.22
CA ASP A 55 -16.10 -2.28 9.38
C ASP A 55 -16.19 -1.11 8.41
N ALA A 56 -15.59 -1.29 7.24
CA ALA A 56 -15.48 -0.23 6.26
C ALA A 56 -16.85 0.29 5.77
N GLN A 57 -17.89 -0.56 5.70
CA GLN A 57 -19.20 -0.09 5.26
C GLN A 57 -19.85 0.78 6.34
N ALA A 58 -19.78 0.37 7.61
CA ALA A 58 -20.29 1.17 8.72
C ALA A 58 -19.56 2.52 8.83
N ASP A 59 -18.24 2.54 8.65
CA ASP A 59 -17.45 3.77 8.65
C ASP A 59 -17.84 4.70 7.49
N ILE A 60 -18.05 4.16 6.30
CA ILE A 60 -18.52 4.93 5.14
C ILE A 60 -19.91 5.49 5.38
N ASP A 61 -20.83 4.72 5.94
CA ASP A 61 -22.19 5.18 6.26
C ASP A 61 -22.15 6.36 7.25
N ASN A 62 -21.26 6.29 8.25
CA ASN A 62 -21.02 7.37 9.19
C ASN A 62 -20.39 8.60 8.53
N LEU A 63 -19.46 8.40 7.59
CA LEU A 63 -18.85 9.49 6.82
C LEU A 63 -19.88 10.21 5.95
N ILE A 64 -20.79 9.50 5.30
CA ILE A 64 -21.86 10.09 4.49
C ILE A 64 -22.76 10.99 5.35
N GLN A 65 -23.15 10.53 6.55
CA GLN A 65 -23.92 11.37 7.48
C GLN A 65 -23.17 12.64 7.88
N LYS A 66 -21.88 12.51 8.24
CA LYS A 66 -21.03 13.67 8.59
C LYS A 66 -20.84 14.62 7.41
N ALA A 67 -20.65 14.08 6.20
CA ALA A 67 -20.46 14.83 4.97
C ALA A 67 -21.66 15.72 4.67
N GLY A 68 -22.87 15.18 4.77
CA GLY A 68 -24.12 15.94 4.61
C GLY A 68 -24.28 17.08 5.63
N VAL A 69 -23.86 16.88 6.88
CA VAL A 69 -23.92 17.92 7.93
C VAL A 69 -22.84 18.98 7.73
N GLN A 70 -21.62 18.59 7.34
CA GLN A 70 -20.49 19.50 7.20
C GLN A 70 -20.40 20.18 5.83
N GLY A 71 -21.22 19.76 4.86
CA GLY A 71 -21.12 20.25 3.48
C GLY A 71 -19.79 19.87 2.81
N LYS A 72 -19.22 18.71 3.18
CA LYS A 72 -17.92 18.23 2.69
C LYS A 72 -18.10 17.03 1.77
N ASN A 73 -17.24 16.91 0.77
CA ASN A 73 -17.17 15.69 -0.05
C ASN A 73 -16.30 14.64 0.66
N ILE A 74 -16.30 13.40 0.19
CA ILE A 74 -15.52 12.31 0.79
C ILE A 74 -14.43 11.87 -0.19
N ILE A 75 -13.21 11.72 0.31
CA ILE A 75 -12.12 11.06 -0.40
C ILE A 75 -11.83 9.73 0.30
N MET A 76 -12.00 8.62 -0.42
CA MET A 76 -11.50 7.33 0.04
C MET A 76 -10.21 6.99 -0.70
N GLN A 77 -9.09 6.92 0.03
CA GLN A 77 -7.83 6.41 -0.48
C GLN A 77 -7.82 4.88 -0.38
N ALA A 78 -8.10 4.20 -1.49
CA ALA A 78 -7.98 2.75 -1.57
C ALA A 78 -6.50 2.34 -1.50
N GLY A 79 -6.16 1.38 -0.64
CA GLY A 79 -4.79 0.91 -0.48
C GLY A 79 -4.58 0.08 0.77
N GLY A 80 -3.36 0.02 1.27
CA GLY A 80 -3.08 -0.70 2.51
C GLY A 80 -1.70 -0.41 3.08
N ASN A 81 -1.46 -0.80 4.33
CA ASN A 81 -0.19 -0.56 5.04
C ASN A 81 1.04 -1.24 4.42
N TRP A 82 0.82 -2.19 3.49
CA TRP A 82 1.85 -2.88 2.72
C TRP A 82 2.34 -2.06 1.51
N CYS A 83 1.60 -1.03 1.10
CA CYS A 83 1.81 -0.24 -0.11
C CYS A 83 2.62 1.04 0.19
N ILE A 84 3.88 1.10 -0.24
CA ILE A 84 4.75 2.26 0.00
C ILE A 84 4.17 3.56 -0.60
N TRP A 85 3.62 3.52 -1.82
CA TRP A 85 3.02 4.70 -2.45
C TRP A 85 1.81 5.23 -1.68
N CYS A 86 1.01 4.34 -1.09
CA CYS A 86 -0.12 4.71 -0.25
C CYS A 86 0.35 5.46 1.00
N LEU A 87 1.43 4.99 1.63
CA LEU A 87 2.00 5.65 2.81
C LEU A 87 2.70 6.96 2.45
N ARG A 88 3.37 7.03 1.29
CA ARG A 88 3.97 8.27 0.77
C ARG A 88 2.91 9.32 0.49
N PHE A 89 1.79 8.96 -0.14
CA PHE A 89 0.70 9.92 -0.40
C PHE A 89 0.14 10.44 0.91
N ASN A 90 -0.16 9.55 1.86
CA ASN A 90 -0.64 9.95 3.18
C ASN A 90 0.36 10.87 3.92
N ASN A 91 1.66 10.56 3.89
CA ASN A 91 2.67 11.43 4.48
C ASN A 91 2.78 12.78 3.75
N TYR A 92 2.69 12.78 2.42
CA TYR A 92 2.75 13.96 1.58
C TYR A 92 1.61 14.93 1.88
N ILE A 93 0.35 14.46 1.91
CA ILE A 93 -0.82 15.33 2.13
C ILE A 93 -0.86 15.94 3.55
N GLN A 94 -0.20 15.30 4.53
CA GLN A 94 -0.04 15.84 5.88
C GLN A 94 1.13 16.82 5.98
N GLY A 95 2.17 16.64 5.15
CA GLY A 95 3.39 17.44 5.19
C GLY A 95 3.35 18.72 4.34
N ASP A 96 2.49 18.80 3.34
CA ASP A 96 2.30 20.01 2.53
C ASP A 96 1.13 20.87 3.07
N PRO A 97 1.37 22.07 3.62
CA PRO A 97 0.34 22.88 4.27
C PRO A 97 -0.82 23.26 3.34
N ASP A 98 -0.56 23.57 2.07
CA ASP A 98 -1.61 24.01 1.15
C ASP A 98 -2.56 22.84 0.82
N VAL A 99 -2.00 21.63 0.66
CA VAL A 99 -2.79 20.42 0.44
C VAL A 99 -3.57 20.04 1.70
N ALA A 100 -2.92 20.10 2.88
CA ALA A 100 -3.55 19.79 4.16
C ALA A 100 -4.75 20.71 4.43
N THR A 101 -4.59 22.04 4.29
CA THR A 101 -5.67 23.01 4.47
C THR A 101 -6.80 22.78 3.46
N LEU A 102 -6.49 22.55 2.19
CA LEU A 102 -7.52 22.29 1.18
C LEU A 102 -8.34 21.03 1.52
N LEU A 103 -7.68 19.97 1.99
CA LEU A 103 -8.35 18.75 2.43
C LEU A 103 -9.20 18.97 3.67
N GLU A 104 -8.65 19.60 4.70
CA GLU A 104 -9.34 19.88 5.95
C GLU A 104 -10.62 20.70 5.73
N ASP A 105 -10.56 21.73 4.89
CA ASP A 105 -11.67 22.63 4.65
C ASP A 105 -12.81 21.98 3.86
N ASN A 106 -12.51 21.06 2.93
CA ASN A 106 -13.45 20.66 1.88
C ASN A 106 -13.83 19.18 1.89
N PHE A 107 -13.07 18.33 2.59
CA PHE A 107 -13.22 16.87 2.49
C PHE A 107 -13.24 16.16 3.84
N LEU A 108 -13.93 15.03 3.88
CA LEU A 108 -13.71 13.97 4.85
C LEU A 108 -12.84 12.90 4.20
N TYR A 109 -11.71 12.57 4.82
CA TYR A 109 -10.71 11.66 4.27
C TYR A 109 -10.78 10.29 4.96
N TYR A 110 -10.77 9.22 4.17
CA TYR A 110 -10.85 7.84 4.66
C TYR A 110 -9.85 6.92 3.97
N HIS A 111 -9.22 6.03 4.74
CA HIS A 111 -8.27 5.05 4.23
C HIS A 111 -8.97 3.70 4.07
N LEU A 112 -9.45 3.40 2.86
CA LEU A 112 -10.14 2.15 2.57
C LEU A 112 -9.13 1.02 2.37
N ASN A 113 -9.08 0.10 3.35
CA ASN A 113 -8.11 -0.98 3.36
C ASN A 113 -8.41 -2.07 2.31
N PHE A 114 -7.37 -2.47 1.60
CA PHE A 114 -7.25 -3.71 0.85
C PHE A 114 -5.97 -4.39 1.32
N SER A 115 -6.06 -5.61 1.82
CA SER A 115 -4.94 -6.34 2.42
C SER A 115 -5.17 -7.84 2.34
N LYS A 116 -4.23 -8.64 2.86
CA LYS A 116 -4.43 -10.10 2.95
C LYS A 116 -5.49 -10.44 4.00
N GLU A 117 -5.53 -9.67 5.07
CA GLU A 117 -6.36 -9.85 6.26
C GLU A 117 -7.82 -9.50 5.96
N ASN A 118 -8.03 -8.40 5.26
CA ASN A 118 -9.34 -7.94 4.79
C ASN A 118 -9.18 -7.19 3.48
N LYS A 119 -9.92 -7.61 2.45
CA LYS A 119 -9.92 -7.00 1.12
C LYS A 119 -11.08 -6.03 0.89
N ASN A 120 -12.07 -5.98 1.78
CA ASN A 120 -13.28 -5.16 1.62
C ASN A 120 -13.97 -5.37 0.25
N GLU A 121 -14.06 -6.61 -0.23
CA GLU A 121 -14.48 -6.94 -1.60
C GLU A 121 -15.86 -6.36 -1.96
N GLU A 122 -16.85 -6.47 -1.06
CA GLU A 122 -18.19 -5.91 -1.30
C GLU A 122 -18.21 -4.38 -1.32
N VAL A 123 -17.39 -3.73 -0.50
CA VAL A 123 -17.25 -2.25 -0.50
C VAL A 123 -16.62 -1.80 -1.82
N PHE A 124 -15.55 -2.45 -2.27
CA PHE A 124 -14.95 -2.13 -3.56
C PHE A 124 -15.90 -2.39 -4.73
N LYS A 125 -16.63 -3.51 -4.71
CA LYS A 125 -17.64 -3.80 -5.74
C LYS A 125 -18.74 -2.72 -5.81
N LYS A 126 -19.14 -2.16 -4.66
CA LYS A 126 -20.14 -1.11 -4.56
C LYS A 126 -19.63 0.25 -5.05
N TYR A 127 -18.44 0.67 -4.62
CA TYR A 127 -17.97 2.04 -4.83
C TYR A 127 -16.90 2.20 -5.92
N ALA A 128 -16.22 1.12 -6.30
CA ALA A 128 -15.19 1.11 -7.34
C ALA A 128 -15.11 -0.27 -8.03
N PRO A 129 -16.16 -0.70 -8.75
CA PRO A 129 -16.22 -2.05 -9.34
C PRO A 129 -15.06 -2.34 -10.30
N GLU A 130 -14.54 -1.29 -10.96
CA GLU A 130 -13.40 -1.37 -11.88
C GLU A 130 -12.05 -1.02 -11.23
N GLY A 131 -12.04 -0.74 -9.92
CA GLY A 131 -10.84 -0.30 -9.18
C GLY A 131 -9.72 -1.33 -9.15
N SER A 132 -10.04 -2.62 -9.32
CA SER A 132 -9.04 -3.70 -9.42
C SER A 132 -8.12 -3.58 -10.64
N LYS A 133 -8.48 -2.75 -11.62
CA LYS A 133 -7.66 -2.44 -12.80
C LYS A 133 -6.62 -1.35 -12.55
N LEU A 134 -6.69 -0.65 -11.41
CA LEU A 134 -5.82 0.48 -11.07
C LEU A 134 -4.67 0.06 -10.15
N GLY A 135 -3.62 0.88 -10.13
CA GLY A 135 -2.56 0.79 -9.12
C GLY A 135 -3.03 1.34 -7.78
N TYR A 136 -2.39 0.89 -6.69
CA TYR A 136 -2.61 1.47 -5.37
C TYR A 136 -1.55 2.56 -5.05
N PRO A 137 -1.96 3.70 -4.44
CA PRO A 137 -3.33 4.02 -4.10
C PRO A 137 -4.13 4.44 -5.34
N PHE A 138 -5.46 4.31 -5.26
CA PHE A 138 -6.38 5.04 -6.12
C PHE A 138 -7.42 5.70 -5.22
N PHE A 139 -8.11 6.72 -5.75
CA PHE A 139 -9.06 7.51 -4.99
C PHE A 139 -10.48 7.23 -5.47
N ILE A 140 -11.40 7.13 -4.51
CA ILE A 140 -12.83 7.14 -4.78
C ILE A 140 -13.35 8.44 -4.19
N VAL A 141 -13.77 9.35 -5.07
CA VAL A 141 -14.35 10.63 -4.69
C VAL A 141 -15.86 10.44 -4.61
N MET A 142 -16.46 10.77 -3.47
CA MET A 142 -17.91 10.77 -3.31
C MET A 142 -18.41 12.16 -2.93
N ASN A 143 -19.64 12.48 -3.32
CA ASN A 143 -20.31 13.65 -2.82
C ASN A 143 -20.86 13.45 -1.40
N GLN A 144 -21.40 14.52 -0.83
CA GLN A 144 -22.01 14.53 0.51
C GLN A 144 -23.25 13.63 0.66
N LYS A 145 -23.79 13.08 -0.44
CA LYS A 145 -24.92 12.12 -0.45
C LYS A 145 -24.45 10.67 -0.59
N GLY A 146 -23.14 10.44 -0.69
CA GLY A 146 -22.55 9.11 -0.87
C GLY A 146 -22.55 8.62 -2.33
N GLU A 147 -22.78 9.50 -3.29
CA GLU A 147 -22.69 9.16 -4.71
C GLU A 147 -21.25 9.29 -5.19
N VAL A 148 -20.75 8.26 -5.89
CA VAL A 148 -19.40 8.27 -6.48
C VAL A 148 -19.35 9.28 -7.63
N LEU A 149 -18.48 10.27 -7.50
CA LEU A 149 -18.21 11.29 -8.52
C LEU A 149 -17.12 10.85 -9.49
N GLU A 150 -16.03 10.28 -8.96
CA GLU A 150 -14.88 9.86 -9.75
C GLU A 150 -14.12 8.74 -9.03
N VAL A 151 -13.63 7.76 -9.80
CA VAL A 151 -12.57 6.84 -9.35
C VAL A 151 -11.30 7.21 -10.11
N HIS A 152 -10.25 7.59 -9.39
CA HIS A 152 -9.07 8.25 -9.96
C HIS A 152 -7.77 7.50 -9.63
N ASP A 153 -6.96 7.25 -10.66
CA ASP A 153 -5.63 6.65 -10.51
C ASP A 153 -4.62 7.67 -9.94
N SER A 154 -3.90 7.30 -8.88
CA SER A 154 -2.93 8.21 -8.25
C SER A 154 -1.63 8.36 -9.05
N GLY A 155 -1.31 7.44 -9.95
CA GLY A 155 -0.09 7.48 -10.76
C GLY A 155 -0.02 8.74 -11.63
N SER A 156 -1.18 9.26 -12.05
CA SER A 156 -1.26 10.54 -12.76
C SER A 156 -0.75 11.74 -11.95
N LEU A 157 -0.79 11.66 -10.61
CA LEU A 157 -0.39 12.70 -9.66
C LEU A 157 1.09 12.64 -9.27
N GLU A 158 1.77 11.53 -9.57
CA GLU A 158 3.14 11.28 -9.16
C GLU A 158 4.15 12.20 -9.87
N ASP A 159 5.29 12.43 -9.19
CA ASP A 159 6.50 13.04 -9.71
C ASP A 159 7.74 12.48 -8.99
N GLY A 160 8.60 11.80 -9.74
CA GLY A 160 9.78 11.13 -9.21
C GLY A 160 9.45 10.07 -8.15
N LYS A 161 9.82 10.34 -6.89
CA LYS A 161 9.54 9.46 -5.73
C LYS A 161 8.40 9.99 -4.84
N GLY A 162 7.69 11.03 -5.28
CA GLY A 162 6.63 11.68 -4.54
C GLY A 162 5.50 12.14 -5.48
N TYR A 163 4.92 13.30 -5.17
CA TYR A 163 3.75 13.82 -5.87
C TYR A 163 3.98 15.25 -6.33
N ALA A 164 3.47 15.58 -7.52
CA ALA A 164 3.50 16.95 -8.02
C ALA A 164 2.40 17.77 -7.36
N LYS A 165 2.78 18.76 -6.55
CA LYS A 165 1.86 19.62 -5.81
C LYS A 165 0.72 20.19 -6.64
N GLN A 166 1.04 20.75 -7.81
CA GLN A 166 0.02 21.35 -8.68
C GLN A 166 -0.98 20.32 -9.23
N LYS A 167 -0.55 19.09 -9.49
CA LYS A 167 -1.46 18.02 -9.92
C LYS A 167 -2.40 17.62 -8.78
N VAL A 168 -1.86 17.47 -7.56
CA VAL A 168 -2.64 17.12 -6.38
C VAL A 168 -3.65 18.21 -6.02
N LEU A 169 -3.24 19.48 -6.00
CA LEU A 169 -4.14 20.61 -5.77
C LEU A 169 -5.22 20.71 -6.84
N SER A 170 -4.87 20.48 -8.11
CA SER A 170 -5.85 20.48 -9.21
C SER A 170 -6.86 19.33 -9.07
N PHE A 171 -6.37 18.13 -8.70
CA PHE A 171 -7.21 16.96 -8.47
C PHE A 171 -8.23 17.23 -7.36
N PHE A 172 -7.80 17.67 -6.17
CA PHE A 172 -8.74 17.97 -5.09
C PHE A 172 -9.61 19.20 -5.40
N GLY A 173 -9.03 20.25 -6.00
CA GLY A 173 -9.73 21.48 -6.35
C GLY A 173 -10.92 21.27 -7.29
N LYS A 174 -10.79 20.36 -8.27
CA LYS A 174 -11.89 19.95 -9.17
C LYS A 174 -13.07 19.34 -8.40
N HIS A 175 -12.83 18.76 -7.23
CA HIS A 175 -13.80 18.00 -6.45
C HIS A 175 -14.29 18.72 -5.18
N ILE A 176 -13.94 20.00 -5.00
CA ILE A 176 -14.49 20.81 -3.92
C ILE A 176 -16.03 20.81 -4.02
N PRO A 177 -16.76 20.63 -2.91
CA PRO A 177 -18.22 20.71 -2.90
C PRO A 177 -18.69 22.03 -3.52
N LYS A 178 -19.55 21.94 -4.53
CA LYS A 178 -20.28 23.11 -5.02
C LYS A 178 -21.49 23.23 -4.11
N GLY A 179 -21.60 24.32 -3.36
CA GLY A 179 -22.77 24.57 -2.51
C GLY A 179 -24.04 24.36 -3.33
N GLU A 180 -24.95 23.52 -2.80
CA GLU A 180 -26.29 23.30 -3.39
C GLU A 180 -27.22 24.48 -3.07
#